data_AF-A0A2G6PJ49-F1
#
_entry.id   AF-A0A2G6PJ49-F1
#
_cell.length_a   1.000
_cell.length_b   1.000
_cell.length_c   1.000
_cell.angle_alpha   90.00
_cell.angle_beta   90.00
_cell.angle_gamma   90.00
#
_symmetry.space_group_name_H-M   'P 1'
#
loop_
_entity.id
_entity.type
_entity.pdbx_description
1 polymer ?
#
loop_
_entity_poly.entity_id
_entity_poly.type
_entity_poly.pdbx_seq_one_letter_code
_entity_poly.pdbx_strand_id
1 'polypeptide(L)'
;MVIAAVGIDAILALLLTVVPHYLLWINLVLVNLVLLFTIWFRSTKMFYFQSDEHSLRYRTSYRSLPRRIAWEEVQAIRIGPAYIRIFLKERKSRRVSLGWLHYDTLIELKNNIAREAKARRVSCKIVPIA
;
A
#
# COMPACT_ATOMS: atom_id res chain seq x y z
N MET A 1 36.87 -9.99 -15.66
CA MET A 1 35.93 -8.86 -15.58
C MET A 1 36.06 -7.85 -16.72
N VAL A 2 37.23 -7.69 -17.36
CA VAL A 2 37.45 -6.71 -18.44
C VAL A 2 36.78 -7.09 -19.77
N ILE A 3 36.73 -8.38 -20.13
CA ILE A 3 36.15 -8.86 -21.41
C ILE A 3 34.64 -8.58 -21.52
N ALA A 4 33.91 -8.60 -20.40
CA ALA A 4 32.48 -8.31 -20.38
C ALA A 4 32.17 -6.82 -20.62
N ALA A 5 33.02 -5.92 -20.14
CA ALA A 5 32.84 -4.47 -20.33
C ALA A 5 33.02 -4.07 -21.80
N VAL A 6 34.09 -4.57 -22.45
CA VAL A 6 34.36 -4.31 -23.87
C VAL A 6 33.24 -4.81 -24.78
N GLY A 7 32.63 -5.95 -24.44
CA GLY A 7 31.48 -6.48 -25.18
C GLY A 7 30.24 -5.59 -25.08
N ILE A 8 29.96 -5.03 -23.90
CA ILE A 8 28.81 -4.13 -23.70
C ILE A 8 29.00 -2.83 -24.47
N ASP A 9 30.21 -2.26 -24.42
CA ASP A 9 30.52 -1.00 -25.11
C ASP A 9 30.45 -1.14 -26.64
N ALA A 10 30.92 -2.27 -27.20
CA ALA A 10 30.83 -2.55 -28.62
C ALA A 10 29.38 -2.76 -29.10
N ILE A 11 28.56 -3.44 -28.29
CA ILE A 11 27.13 -3.61 -28.57
C ILE A 11 26.40 -2.27 -28.51
N LEU A 12 26.73 -1.42 -27.52
CA LEU A 12 26.13 -0.09 -27.38
C LEU A 12 26.48 0.81 -28.58
N ALA A 13 27.74 0.79 -29.03
CA ALA A 13 28.22 1.56 -30.18
C ALA A 13 27.60 1.08 -31.51
N LEU A 14 27.44 -0.24 -31.68
CA LEU A 14 26.74 -0.82 -32.83
C LEU A 14 25.26 -0.43 -32.85
N LEU A 15 24.60 -0.45 -31.69
CA LEU A 15 23.20 -0.04 -31.56
C LEU A 15 23.02 1.45 -31.88
N LEU A 16 23.96 2.30 -31.46
CA LEU A 16 23.95 3.75 -31.71
C LEU A 16 24.21 4.14 -33.17
N THR A 17 24.90 3.29 -33.93
CA THR A 17 25.27 3.56 -35.34
C THR A 17 24.27 3.00 -36.33
N VAL A 18 23.61 1.88 -36.01
CA VAL A 18 22.66 1.21 -36.91
C VAL A 18 21.23 1.71 -36.71
N VAL A 19 20.88 2.11 -35.49
CA VAL A 19 19.50 2.55 -35.17
C VAL A 19 19.43 4.07 -35.36
N PRO A 20 18.50 4.57 -36.19
CA PRO A 20 18.35 6.01 -36.35
C PRO A 20 17.99 6.64 -35.01
N HIS A 21 18.66 7.76 -34.70
CA HIS A 21 18.67 8.39 -33.38
C HIS A 21 17.26 8.60 -32.80
N TYR A 22 16.25 8.90 -33.63
CA TYR A 22 14.87 9.08 -33.18
C TYR A 22 14.22 7.80 -32.62
N LEU A 23 14.57 6.60 -33.13
CA LEU A 23 14.05 5.32 -32.61
C LEU A 23 14.62 5.00 -31.22
N LEU A 24 15.86 5.42 -30.92
CA LEU A 24 16.44 5.27 -29.58
C LEU A 24 15.67 6.10 -28.54
N TRP A 25 15.34 7.36 -28.87
CA TRP A 25 14.53 8.21 -27.99
C TRP A 25 13.12 7.67 -27.78
N ILE A 26 12.47 7.18 -28.84
CA ILE A 26 11.13 6.59 -28.74
C ILE A 26 11.16 5.37 -27.79
N ASN A 27 12.15 4.48 -27.93
CA ASN A 27 12.28 3.32 -27.05
C ASN A 27 12.59 3.73 -25.60
N LEU A 28 13.46 4.74 -25.39
CA LEU A 28 13.79 5.24 -24.06
C LEU A 28 12.55 5.82 -23.35
N VAL A 29 11.74 6.60 -24.09
CA VAL A 29 10.48 7.16 -23.57
C VAL A 29 9.50 6.04 -23.27
N LEU A 30 9.34 5.06 -24.17
CA LEU A 30 8.42 3.94 -23.99
C LEU A 30 8.78 3.10 -22.75
N VAL A 31 10.07 2.77 -22.57
CA VAL A 31 10.56 2.02 -21.41
C VAL A 31 10.32 2.79 -20.11
N ASN A 32 10.58 4.10 -20.09
CA ASN A 32 10.28 4.95 -18.94
C ASN A 32 8.78 5.00 -18.64
N LEU A 33 7.94 5.09 -19.66
CA LEU A 33 6.49 5.14 -19.50
C LEU A 33 5.95 3.83 -18.91
N VAL A 34 6.46 2.69 -19.37
CA VAL A 34 6.14 1.37 -18.79
C VAL A 34 6.64 1.25 -17.35
N LEU A 35 7.84 1.74 -17.03
CA LEU A 35 8.36 1.78 -15.66
C LEU A 35 7.47 2.63 -14.74
N LEU A 36 7.12 3.84 -15.15
CA LEU A 36 6.24 4.72 -14.38
C LEU A 36 4.86 4.09 -14.19
N PHE A 37 4.30 3.49 -15.24
CA PHE A 37 3.02 2.79 -15.17
C PHE A 37 3.05 1.60 -14.21
N THR A 38 4.10 0.78 -14.26
CA THR A 38 4.24 -0.38 -13.36
C THR A 38 4.45 0.03 -11.91
N ILE A 39 5.19 1.11 -11.64
CA ILE A 39 5.35 1.68 -10.30
C ILE A 39 4.00 2.20 -9.78
N TRP A 40 3.28 2.97 -10.59
CA TRP A 40 1.96 3.51 -10.23
C TRP A 40 0.95 2.38 -9.97
N PHE A 41 0.85 1.40 -10.86
CA PHE A 41 -0.08 0.27 -10.74
C PHE A 41 0.25 -0.64 -9.54
N ARG A 42 1.54 -0.78 -9.21
CA ARG A 42 1.94 -1.46 -7.98
C ARG A 42 1.49 -0.68 -6.75
N SER A 43 1.65 0.63 -6.72
CA SER A 43 1.33 1.45 -5.54
C SER A 43 -0.15 1.39 -5.14
N THR A 44 -1.06 1.32 -6.12
CA THR A 44 -2.51 1.43 -5.88
C THR A 44 -3.17 0.19 -5.25
N LYS A 45 -2.57 -1.01 -5.36
CA LYS A 45 -3.24 -2.28 -5.01
C LYS A 45 -2.94 -2.84 -3.61
N MET A 46 -2.29 -2.09 -2.71
CA MET A 46 -1.53 -2.72 -1.61
C MET A 46 -2.08 -2.50 -0.19
N PHE A 47 -3.06 -1.61 -0.02
CA PHE A 47 -3.63 -1.27 1.28
C PHE A 47 -5.13 -1.49 1.26
N TYR A 48 -5.60 -2.45 2.05
CA TYR A 48 -7.03 -2.61 2.27
C TYR A 48 -7.29 -2.86 3.74
N PHE A 49 -8.43 -2.38 4.18
CA PHE A 49 -8.91 -2.56 5.52
C PHE A 49 -10.40 -2.85 5.37
N GLN A 50 -10.79 -4.08 5.67
CA GLN A 50 -12.13 -4.58 5.47
C GLN A 50 -12.63 -5.12 6.80
N SER A 51 -13.78 -4.63 7.23
CA SER A 51 -14.49 -5.23 8.35
C SER A 51 -15.45 -6.28 7.81
N ASP A 52 -15.53 -7.39 8.51
CA ASP A 52 -16.47 -8.48 8.26
C ASP A 52 -17.15 -8.86 9.57
N GLU A 53 -18.22 -9.66 9.50
CA GLU A 53 -19.09 -9.97 10.64
C GLU A 53 -18.36 -10.73 11.76
N HIS A 54 -17.23 -11.36 11.48
CA HIS A 54 -16.44 -12.09 12.49
C HIS A 54 -15.06 -11.49 12.74
N SER A 55 -14.56 -10.66 11.83
CA SER A 55 -13.16 -10.23 11.92
C SER A 55 -12.85 -8.96 11.16
N LEU A 56 -11.88 -8.23 11.68
CA LEU A 56 -11.20 -7.15 11.01
C LEU A 56 -10.05 -7.72 10.16
N ARG A 57 -10.14 -7.57 8.83
CA ARG A 57 -9.07 -7.94 7.89
C ARG A 57 -8.35 -6.69 7.41
N TYR A 58 -7.02 -6.68 7.47
CA TYR A 58 -6.25 -5.57 6.95
C TYR A 58 -4.92 -6.00 6.36
N ARG A 59 -4.46 -5.25 5.36
CA ARG A 59 -3.17 -5.40 4.73
C ARG A 59 -2.47 -4.04 4.68
N THR A 60 -1.30 -3.97 5.31
CA THR A 60 -0.51 -2.72 5.43
C THR A 60 0.61 -2.62 4.40
N SER A 61 0.79 -3.64 3.57
CA SER A 61 1.85 -3.70 2.57
C SER A 61 1.55 -4.88 1.65
N TYR A 62 1.94 -4.75 0.38
CA TYR A 62 1.89 -5.85 -0.57
C TYR A 62 2.73 -7.05 -0.18
N ARG A 63 3.86 -6.84 0.51
CA ARG A 63 4.66 -7.97 0.99
C ARG A 63 4.11 -8.59 2.27
N SER A 64 3.22 -7.89 2.98
CA SER A 64 2.60 -8.43 4.20
C SER A 64 1.42 -9.33 3.86
N LEU A 65 1.36 -10.48 4.53
CA LEU A 65 0.18 -11.34 4.53
C LEU A 65 -1.02 -10.58 5.13
N PRO A 66 -2.24 -10.83 4.64
CA PRO A 66 -3.46 -10.32 5.25
C PRO A 66 -3.47 -10.65 6.75
N ARG A 67 -3.63 -9.65 7.60
CA ARG A 67 -3.80 -9.85 9.03
C ARG A 67 -5.28 -9.86 9.35
N ARG A 68 -5.70 -10.85 10.13
CA ARG A 68 -7.07 -11.00 10.63
C ARG A 68 -7.04 -10.82 12.14
N ILE A 69 -7.99 -10.05 12.68
CA ILE A 69 -8.22 -9.90 14.12
C ILE A 69 -9.69 -10.22 14.36
N ALA A 70 -9.98 -11.19 15.24
CA ALA A 70 -11.34 -11.51 15.64
C ALA A 70 -11.90 -10.35 16.48
N TRP A 71 -13.17 -9.99 16.25
CA TRP A 71 -13.80 -8.89 16.99
C TRP A 71 -13.91 -9.17 18.49
N GLU A 72 -14.04 -10.42 18.87
CA GLU A 72 -14.10 -10.88 20.27
C GLU A 72 -12.82 -10.54 21.06
N GLU A 73 -11.68 -10.48 20.39
CA GLU A 73 -10.39 -10.12 20.98
C GLU A 73 -10.22 -8.60 21.15
N VAL A 74 -11.05 -7.79 20.49
CA VAL A 74 -10.92 -6.33 20.48
C VAL A 74 -11.61 -5.73 21.71
N GLN A 75 -10.85 -5.01 22.52
CA GLN A 75 -11.35 -4.29 23.68
C GLN A 75 -11.76 -2.85 23.32
N ALA A 76 -10.92 -2.16 22.56
CA ALA A 76 -11.15 -0.79 22.15
C ALA A 76 -10.44 -0.47 20.83
N ILE A 77 -10.96 0.52 20.10
CA ILE A 77 -10.35 1.03 18.87
C ILE A 77 -10.17 2.54 19.01
N ARG A 78 -8.96 3.02 18.70
CA ARG A 78 -8.67 4.45 18.54
C ARG A 78 -8.33 4.73 17.09
N ILE A 79 -9.14 5.56 16.47
CA ILE A 79 -8.98 5.98 15.08
C ILE A 79 -8.30 7.34 15.07
N GLY A 80 -7.08 7.40 14.52
CA GLY A 80 -6.31 8.61 14.32
C GLY A 80 -6.38 9.13 12.88
N PRO A 81 -5.68 10.24 12.56
CA PRO A 81 -5.67 10.83 11.22
C PRO A 81 -5.12 9.85 10.18
N ALA A 82 -3.93 9.29 10.41
CA ALA A 82 -3.23 8.37 9.50
C ALA A 82 -2.99 6.97 10.08
N TYR A 83 -3.70 6.60 11.16
CA TYR A 83 -3.53 5.30 11.79
C TYR A 83 -4.79 4.82 12.51
N ILE A 84 -4.87 3.52 12.72
CA ILE A 84 -5.88 2.86 13.55
C ILE A 84 -5.16 2.04 14.61
N ARG A 85 -5.43 2.30 15.88
CA ARG A 85 -4.87 1.54 17.00
C ARG A 85 -5.96 0.65 17.59
N ILE A 86 -5.68 -0.64 17.62
CA ILE A 86 -6.57 -1.68 18.13
C ILE A 86 -6.00 -2.16 19.45
N PHE A 87 -6.77 -2.05 20.51
CA PHE A 87 -6.45 -2.60 21.83
C PHE A 87 -7.07 -3.99 21.93
N LEU A 88 -6.23 -4.99 22.18
CA LEU A 88 -6.64 -6.39 22.29
C LEU A 88 -6.75 -6.74 23.77
N LYS A 89 -7.65 -7.67 24.13
CA LYS A 89 -7.86 -8.10 25.52
C LYS A 89 -6.63 -8.78 26.12
N GLU A 90 -6.00 -9.68 25.36
CA GLU A 90 -4.89 -10.51 25.85
C GLU A 90 -3.51 -10.11 25.32
N ARG A 91 -3.46 -9.27 24.27
CA ARG A 91 -2.22 -8.91 23.56
C ARG A 91 -1.91 -7.42 23.63
N LYS A 92 -0.64 -7.07 23.45
CA LYS A 92 -0.20 -5.68 23.25
C LYS A 92 -1.00 -5.02 22.12
N SER A 93 -1.32 -3.74 22.31
CA SER A 93 -2.05 -2.93 21.33
C SER A 93 -1.36 -2.96 19.96
N ARG A 94 -2.15 -3.05 18.89
CA ARG A 94 -1.66 -3.09 17.51
C ARG A 94 -1.95 -1.78 16.81
N ARG A 95 -0.92 -1.13 16.29
CA ARG A 95 -1.06 0.08 15.47
C ARG A 95 -0.99 -0.31 14.00
N VAL A 96 -2.04 0.01 13.26
CA VAL A 96 -2.13 -0.11 11.81
C VAL A 96 -1.94 1.28 11.21
N SER A 97 -0.90 1.47 10.42
CA SER A 97 -0.73 2.69 9.63
C SER A 97 -1.65 2.62 8.41
N LEU A 98 -2.44 3.67 8.19
CA LEU A 98 -3.32 3.78 7.01
C LEU A 98 -2.55 4.25 5.77
N GLY A 99 -1.30 4.70 5.92
CA GLY A 99 -0.51 5.22 4.81
C GLY A 99 -1.18 6.42 4.13
N TRP A 100 -0.90 6.60 2.84
CA TRP A 100 -1.46 7.66 2.00
C TRP A 100 -2.68 7.13 1.24
N LEU A 101 -3.73 6.76 1.96
CA LEU A 101 -5.04 6.48 1.35
C LEU A 101 -5.69 7.80 0.92
N HIS A 102 -6.47 7.77 -0.17
CA HIS A 102 -7.27 8.93 -0.58
C HIS A 102 -8.20 9.35 0.56
N TYR A 103 -8.43 10.66 0.70
CA TYR A 103 -9.19 11.21 1.83
C TYR A 103 -10.60 10.61 1.93
N ASP A 104 -11.29 10.46 0.80
CA ASP A 104 -12.64 9.89 0.74
C ASP A 104 -12.66 8.42 1.20
N THR A 105 -11.73 7.60 0.69
CA THR A 105 -11.58 6.20 1.11
C THR A 105 -11.26 6.10 2.59
N LEU A 106 -10.49 7.05 3.11
CA LEU A 106 -10.10 7.09 4.51
C LEU A 106 -11.30 7.48 5.40
N ILE A 107 -12.15 8.41 4.99
CA ILE A 107 -13.41 8.72 5.69
C ILE A 107 -14.34 7.50 5.69
N GLU A 108 -14.58 6.91 4.52
CA GLU A 108 -15.46 5.77 4.38
C GLU A 108 -15.01 4.61 5.28
N LEU A 109 -13.71 4.33 5.28
CA LEU A 109 -13.11 3.33 6.14
C LEU A 109 -13.36 3.60 7.63
N LYS A 110 -13.09 4.84 8.07
CA LYS A 110 -13.29 5.24 9.47
C LYS A 110 -14.75 5.07 9.89
N ASN A 111 -15.68 5.46 9.01
CA ASN A 111 -17.11 5.34 9.25
C ASN A 111 -17.56 3.88 9.34
N ASN A 112 -17.07 3.01 8.46
CA ASN A 112 -17.40 1.58 8.48
C ASN A 112 -16.88 0.91 9.76
N ILE A 113 -15.64 1.20 10.18
CA ILE A 113 -15.08 0.65 11.42
C ILE A 113 -15.83 1.18 12.65
N ALA A 114 -16.18 2.47 12.67
CA ALA A 114 -16.93 3.06 13.77
C ALA A 114 -18.33 2.43 13.89
N ARG A 115 -19.00 2.17 12.76
CA ARG A 115 -20.30 1.51 12.71
C ARG A 115 -20.24 0.08 13.26
N GLU A 116 -19.25 -0.69 12.84
CA GLU A 116 -19.02 -2.07 13.30
C GLU A 116 -18.65 -2.14 14.78
N ALA A 117 -17.77 -1.24 15.23
CA ALA A 117 -17.42 -1.14 16.65
C ALA A 117 -18.66 -0.80 17.50
N LYS A 118 -19.52 0.11 17.04
CA LYS A 118 -20.77 0.47 17.73
C LYS A 118 -21.74 -0.71 17.79
N ALA A 119 -21.92 -1.44 16.69
CA ALA A 119 -22.79 -2.62 16.63
C ALA A 119 -22.37 -3.69 17.67
N ARG A 120 -21.06 -3.83 17.90
CA ARG A 120 -20.48 -4.82 18.81
C ARG A 120 -20.21 -4.31 20.23
N ARG A 121 -20.66 -3.08 20.55
CA ARG A 121 -20.43 -2.42 21.84
C ARG A 121 -18.94 -2.29 22.21
N VAL A 122 -18.07 -2.17 21.21
CA VAL A 122 -16.63 -1.93 21.39
C VAL A 122 -16.40 -0.42 21.52
N SER A 123 -15.59 -0.01 22.51
CA SER A 123 -15.26 1.40 22.71
C SER A 123 -14.47 1.95 21.53
N CYS A 124 -15.04 2.93 20.81
CA CYS A 124 -14.39 3.56 19.66
C CYS A 124 -14.20 5.06 19.92
N LYS A 125 -12.94 5.54 19.86
CA LYS A 125 -12.59 6.96 19.95
C LYS A 125 -11.99 7.45 18.65
N ILE A 126 -12.64 8.42 18.01
CA ILE A 126 -12.16 9.08 16.80
C ILE A 126 -11.44 10.36 17.24
N VAL A 127 -10.16 10.49 16.88
CA VAL A 127 -9.40 11.72 17.11
C VAL A 127 -9.60 12.62 15.90
N PRO A 128 -10.17 13.83 16.06
CA PRO A 128 -10.33 14.76 14.95
C PRO A 128 -8.97 15.18 14.40
N ILE A 129 -8.92 15.44 13.10
CA ILE A 129 -7.78 16.08 12.45
C ILE A 129 -7.84 17.55 12.89
N ALA A 130 -6.85 17.98 13.68
CA ALA A 130 -6.67 19.39 14.03
C ALA A 130 -6.02 20.15 12.87
#